data_AF-F2G200-F1
#
_entry.id   AF-F2G200-F1
#
_cell.length_a   1.000
_cell.length_b   1.000
_cell.length_c   1.000
_cell.angle_alpha   90.00
_cell.angle_beta   90.00
_cell.angle_gamma   90.00
#
_symmetry.space_group_name_H-M   'P 1'
#
loop_
_entity.id
_entity.type
_entity.pdbx_description
1 polymer ?
#
loop_
_entity_poly.entity_id
_entity_poly.type
_entity_poly.pdbx_seq_one_letter_code
_entity_poly.pdbx_strand_id
1 'polypeptide(L)'
;MKDKVITSLLLLIMFLNFRDVMVDLSLNVPTSHIIEESMIVLLAGLMAVYLIFDMRKRTRKTKLLLAELNTATARLSSMNNKLRNVKAQYLHEVENQFNDWSLTPSEKEVALFMLKGLSTQEIAAARNTKEKTVRQQASAVYAKSQLEGRYALAAWFFEDILQQEDKAA
;
A
#
# COMPACT_ATOMS: atom_id res chain seq x y z
N MET A 1 -8.55 0.15 25.40
CA MET A 1 -9.11 -0.47 26.64
C MET A 1 -8.18 -0.25 27.82
N LYS A 2 -6.90 -0.61 27.71
CA LYS A 2 -5.85 -0.38 28.72
C LYS A 2 -5.83 1.07 29.26
N ASP A 3 -5.85 2.05 28.37
CA ASP A 3 -5.89 3.48 28.68
C ASP A 3 -7.07 3.89 29.58
N LYS A 4 -8.28 3.41 29.27
CA LYS A 4 -9.48 3.70 30.07
C LYS A 4 -9.43 3.02 31.44
N VAL A 5 -8.86 1.82 31.51
CA VAL A 5 -8.66 1.08 32.76
C VAL A 5 -7.64 1.81 33.65
N ILE A 6 -6.54 2.29 33.08
CA ILE A 6 -5.52 3.06 33.81
C ILE A 6 -6.10 4.37 34.36
N THR A 7 -6.84 5.14 33.56
CA THR A 7 -7.51 6.36 34.07
C THR A 7 -8.55 6.06 35.13
N SER A 8 -9.35 5.01 34.96
CA SER A 8 -10.36 4.62 35.94
C SER A 8 -9.73 4.19 37.27
N LEU A 9 -8.62 3.45 37.21
CA LEU A 9 -7.85 3.03 38.37
C LEU A 9 -7.22 4.25 39.08
N LEU A 10 -6.66 5.20 38.34
CA LEU A 10 -6.08 6.43 38.89
C LEU A 10 -7.13 7.31 39.59
N LEU A 11 -8.31 7.45 38.99
CA LEU A 11 -9.43 8.18 39.62
C LEU A 11 -9.92 7.48 40.88
N LEU A 12 -9.93 6.14 40.89
CA LEU A 12 -10.28 5.35 42.07
C LEU A 12 -9.26 5.56 43.21
N ILE A 13 -7.96 5.48 42.90
CA ILE A 13 -6.88 5.74 43.88
C ILE A 13 -6.96 7.17 44.43
N MET A 14 -7.21 8.16 43.55
CA MET A 14 -7.42 9.55 43.97
C MET A 14 -8.60 9.72 44.92
N PHE A 15 -9.70 9.00 44.68
CA PHE A 15 -10.89 9.04 45.54
C PHE A 15 -10.65 8.41 46.92
N LEU A 16 -9.93 7.29 46.97
CA LEU A 16 -9.58 6.62 48.23
C LEU A 16 -8.67 7.52 49.08
N ASN A 17 -7.60 8.06 48.51
CA ASN A 17 -6.68 8.94 49.26
C ASN A 17 -7.38 10.22 49.75
N PHE A 18 -8.29 10.78 48.97
CA PHE A 18 -9.05 11.97 49.39
C PHE A 18 -9.99 11.66 50.57
N ARG A 19 -10.56 10.45 50.59
CA ARG A 19 -11.42 10.00 51.68
C ARG A 19 -10.62 9.81 52.96
N ASP A 20 -9.42 9.24 52.89
CA ASP A 20 -8.54 9.05 54.05
C ASP A 20 -8.19 10.40 54.70
N VAL A 21 -7.77 11.39 53.89
CA VAL A 21 -7.50 12.77 54.37
C VAL A 21 -8.71 13.41 55.07
N MET A 22 -9.93 13.16 54.57
CA MET A 22 -11.16 13.69 55.20
C MET A 22 -11.48 13.04 56.55
N VAL A 23 -11.19 11.75 56.71
CA VAL A 23 -11.39 11.01 57.96
C VAL A 23 -10.39 11.48 59.01
N ASP A 24 -9.13 11.67 58.63
CA ASP A 24 -8.07 12.11 59.54
C ASP A 24 -8.27 13.55 60.03
N LEU A 25 -8.82 14.42 59.17
CA LEU A 25 -9.22 15.77 59.54
C LEU A 25 -10.35 15.78 60.58
N SER A 26 -11.24 14.78 60.56
CA SER A 26 -12.34 14.61 61.52
C SER A 26 -11.90 13.96 62.84
N LEU A 27 -10.78 13.23 62.86
CA LEU A 27 -10.27 12.49 64.02
C LEU A 27 -9.23 13.27 64.84
N ASN A 28 -8.95 14.53 64.48
CA ASN A 28 -8.08 15.44 65.24
C ASN A 28 -6.64 14.90 65.46
N VAL A 29 -6.15 14.13 64.48
CA VAL A 29 -4.83 13.47 64.41
C VAL A 29 -3.71 14.54 64.28
N PRO A 30 -2.46 14.28 64.74
CA PRO A 30 -1.35 15.24 64.64
C PRO A 30 -1.16 15.81 63.23
N THR A 31 -0.86 17.11 63.15
CA THR A 31 -0.78 17.88 61.89
C THR A 31 0.31 17.40 60.91
N SER A 32 1.30 16.64 61.37
CA SER A 32 2.33 16.04 60.52
C SER A 32 1.76 15.02 59.53
N HIS A 33 0.80 14.19 59.96
CA HIS A 33 0.18 13.16 59.10
C HIS A 33 -0.67 13.79 57.99
N ILE A 34 -1.42 14.86 58.32
CA ILE A 34 -2.26 15.58 57.35
C ILE A 34 -1.41 16.20 56.21
N ILE A 35 -0.19 16.65 56.52
CA ILE A 35 0.72 17.25 55.52
C ILE A 35 1.27 16.18 54.57
N GLU A 36 1.68 15.02 55.09
CA GLU A 36 2.21 13.91 54.28
C GLU A 36 1.16 13.39 53.30
N GLU A 37 -0.07 13.17 53.75
CA GLU A 37 -1.16 12.69 52.90
C GLU A 37 -1.62 13.73 51.87
N SER A 38 -1.68 15.01 52.27
CA SER A 38 -2.01 16.11 51.36
C SER A 38 -0.99 16.22 50.22
N MET A 39 0.31 16.00 50.51
CA MET A 39 1.37 16.04 49.50
C MET A 39 1.24 14.87 48.50
N ILE A 40 0.90 13.68 48.98
CA ILE A 40 0.64 12.49 48.15
C ILE A 40 -0.56 12.72 47.23
N VAL A 41 -1.67 13.24 47.76
CA VAL A 41 -2.88 13.56 46.98
C VAL A 41 -2.58 14.59 45.88
N LEU A 42 -1.79 15.62 46.18
CA LEU A 42 -1.44 16.66 45.22
C LEU A 42 -0.56 16.12 44.08
N LEU A 43 0.49 15.36 44.41
CA LEU A 43 1.37 14.71 43.42
C LEU A 43 0.61 13.71 42.54
N ALA A 44 -0.24 12.87 43.16
CA ALA A 44 -1.06 11.91 42.43
C ALA A 44 -2.06 12.62 41.49
N GLY A 45 -2.66 13.72 41.93
CA GLY A 45 -3.57 14.53 41.12
C GLY A 45 -2.89 15.13 39.89
N LEU A 46 -1.71 15.72 40.06
CA LEU A 46 -0.92 16.27 38.96
C LEU A 46 -0.51 15.19 37.95
N MET A 47 -0.07 14.03 38.45
CA MET A 47 0.29 12.88 37.61
C MET A 47 -0.93 12.34 36.84
N ALA A 48 -2.09 12.25 37.49
CA ALA A 48 -3.34 11.83 36.86
C ALA A 48 -3.71 12.73 35.68
N VAL A 49 -3.68 14.05 35.90
CA VAL A 49 -3.98 15.05 34.88
C VAL A 49 -3.01 14.93 33.71
N TYR A 50 -1.70 14.88 33.98
CA TYR A 50 -0.67 14.71 32.95
C TYR A 50 -0.91 13.46 32.08
N LEU A 51 -1.17 12.31 32.71
CA LEU A 51 -1.43 11.05 31.99
C LEU A 51 -2.70 11.11 31.15
N ILE A 52 -3.78 11.72 31.65
CA ILE A 52 -5.02 11.89 30.89
C ILE A 52 -4.78 12.72 29.63
N PHE A 53 -4.02 13.81 29.74
CA PHE A 53 -3.67 14.65 28.59
C PHE A 53 -2.78 13.92 27.58
N ASP A 54 -1.72 13.25 28.05
CA ASP A 54 -0.80 12.50 27.18
C ASP A 54 -1.55 11.38 26.42
N MET A 55 -2.43 10.65 27.10
CA MET A 55 -3.19 9.56 26.52
C MET A 55 -4.21 10.03 25.48
N ARG A 56 -4.88 11.16 25.74
CA ARG A 56 -5.76 11.81 24.75
C ARG A 56 -4.96 12.23 23.51
N LYS A 57 -3.75 12.76 23.68
CA LYS A 57 -2.86 13.15 22.57
C LYS A 57 -2.40 11.94 21.75
N ARG A 58 -1.99 10.85 22.40
CA ARG A 58 -1.59 9.59 21.75
C ARG A 58 -2.74 8.98 20.96
N THR A 59 -3.93 8.90 21.55
CA THR A 59 -5.13 8.34 20.90
C THR A 59 -5.48 9.08 19.60
N ARG A 60 -5.34 10.41 19.58
CA ARG A 60 -5.59 11.22 18.37
C ARG A 60 -4.57 10.90 17.27
N LYS A 61 -3.28 10.80 17.61
CA LYS A 61 -2.22 10.46 16.63
C LYS A 61 -2.45 9.08 16.02
N THR A 62 -2.77 8.07 16.82
CA THR A 62 -3.02 6.72 16.31
C THR A 62 -4.21 6.68 15.35
N LYS A 63 -5.30 7.40 15.67
CA LYS A 63 -6.46 7.50 14.78
C LYS A 63 -6.13 8.19 13.46
N LEU A 64 -5.34 9.26 13.51
CA LEU A 64 -4.90 9.98 12.32
C LEU A 64 -4.03 9.10 11.42
N LEU A 65 -3.04 8.41 12.00
CA LEU A 65 -2.18 7.48 11.25
C LEU A 65 -2.97 6.33 10.63
N LEU A 66 -3.96 5.77 11.34
CA LEU A 66 -4.83 4.73 10.79
C LEU A 66 -5.68 5.25 9.63
N ALA A 67 -6.20 6.48 9.74
CA ALA A 67 -6.95 7.10 8.66
C ALA A 67 -6.04 7.32 7.43
N GLU A 68 -4.83 7.83 7.63
CA GLU A 68 -3.84 8.03 6.57
C GLU A 68 -3.46 6.71 5.89
N LEU A 69 -3.18 5.67 6.67
CA LEU A 69 -2.88 4.33 6.15
C LEU A 69 -4.03 3.77 5.32
N ASN A 70 -5.27 3.89 5.79
CA ASN A 70 -6.45 3.44 5.04
C ASN A 70 -6.62 4.21 3.71
N THR A 71 -6.33 5.51 3.70
CA THR A 71 -6.38 6.28 2.45
C THR A 71 -5.26 5.88 1.49
N ALA A 72 -4.06 5.61 2.00
CA ALA A 72 -2.93 5.16 1.19
C ALA A 72 -3.20 3.78 0.57
N THR A 73 -3.73 2.82 1.34
CA THR A 73 -4.10 1.50 0.82
C THR A 73 -5.24 1.58 -0.19
N ALA A 74 -6.24 2.43 0.03
CA ALA A 74 -7.30 2.68 -0.95
C ALA A 74 -6.77 3.31 -2.25
N ARG A 75 -5.80 4.22 -2.16
CA ARG A 75 -5.13 4.78 -3.34
C ARG A 75 -4.37 3.70 -4.11
N LEU A 76 -3.58 2.87 -3.42
CA LEU A 76 -2.85 1.77 -4.05
C LEU A 76 -3.79 0.78 -4.74
N SER A 77 -4.90 0.39 -4.11
CA SER A 77 -5.87 -0.52 -4.72
C SER A 77 -6.52 0.10 -5.97
N SER A 78 -6.86 1.38 -5.91
CA SER A 78 -7.41 2.10 -7.06
C SER A 78 -6.41 2.21 -8.22
N MET A 79 -5.13 2.48 -7.93
CA MET A 79 -4.07 2.52 -8.93
C MET A 79 -3.83 1.15 -9.55
N ASN A 80 -3.82 0.09 -8.73
CA ASN A 80 -3.65 -1.27 -9.22
C ASN A 80 -4.81 -1.69 -10.14
N ASN A 81 -6.04 -1.33 -9.80
CA ASN A 81 -7.20 -1.57 -10.66
C ASN A 81 -7.11 -0.80 -11.98
N LYS A 82 -6.72 0.48 -11.95
CA LYS A 82 -6.49 1.27 -13.17
C LYS A 82 -5.40 0.63 -14.05
N LEU A 83 -4.26 0.28 -13.46
CA LEU A 83 -3.16 -0.37 -14.17
C LEU A 83 -3.58 -1.70 -14.79
N ARG A 84 -4.35 -2.51 -14.06
CA ARG A 84 -4.89 -3.77 -14.57
C ARG A 84 -5.81 -3.54 -15.77
N ASN A 85 -6.69 -2.54 -15.72
CA ASN A 85 -7.61 -2.23 -16.81
C ASN A 85 -6.85 -1.71 -18.04
N VAL A 86 -5.90 -0.79 -17.86
CA VAL A 86 -5.04 -0.29 -18.94
C VAL A 86 -4.26 -1.43 -19.58
N LYS A 87 -3.67 -2.32 -18.78
CA LYS A 87 -2.95 -3.49 -19.28
C LYS A 87 -3.88 -4.43 -20.07
N ALA A 88 -5.09 -4.68 -19.58
CA ALA A 88 -6.05 -5.55 -20.26
C ALA A 88 -6.47 -4.96 -21.61
N GLN A 89 -6.74 -3.65 -21.66
CA GLN A 89 -7.08 -2.94 -22.88
C GLN A 89 -5.92 -2.97 -23.89
N TYR A 90 -4.69 -2.72 -23.44
CA TYR A 90 -3.51 -2.81 -24.30
C TYR A 90 -3.30 -4.21 -24.88
N LEU A 91 -3.40 -5.26 -24.05
CA LEU A 91 -3.29 -6.64 -24.53
C LEU A 91 -4.40 -7.02 -25.52
N HIS A 92 -5.59 -6.47 -25.35
CA HIS A 92 -6.67 -6.65 -26.31
C HIS A 92 -6.34 -6.02 -27.66
N GLU A 93 -5.77 -4.81 -27.66
CA GLU A 93 -5.34 -4.14 -28.88
C GLU A 93 -4.21 -4.91 -29.60
N VAL A 94 -3.24 -5.42 -28.83
CA VAL A 94 -2.19 -6.29 -29.36
C VAL A 94 -2.77 -7.53 -30.04
N GLU A 95 -3.75 -8.18 -29.41
CA GLU A 95 -4.41 -9.36 -29.99
C GLU A 95 -5.19 -9.02 -31.26
N ASN A 96 -5.88 -7.87 -31.29
CA ASN A 96 -6.57 -7.37 -32.48
C ASN A 96 -5.59 -7.14 -33.63
N GLN A 97 -4.49 -6.44 -33.37
CA GLN A 97 -3.46 -6.22 -34.40
C GLN A 97 -2.85 -7.52 -34.92
N PHE A 98 -2.64 -8.50 -34.04
CA PHE A 98 -2.16 -9.82 -34.43
C PHE A 98 -3.18 -10.57 -35.31
N ASN A 99 -4.47 -10.37 -35.10
CA ASN A 99 -5.52 -10.88 -36.00
C ASN A 99 -5.48 -10.19 -37.36
N ASP A 100 -5.30 -8.87 -37.39
CA ASP A 100 -5.23 -8.11 -38.64
C ASP A 100 -4.04 -8.52 -39.51
N TRP A 101 -2.90 -8.81 -38.90
CA TRP A 101 -1.74 -9.40 -39.57
C TRP A 101 -1.91 -10.89 -39.92
N SER A 102 -3.05 -11.49 -39.61
CA SER A 102 -3.36 -12.89 -39.89
C SER A 102 -2.29 -13.86 -39.33
N LEU A 103 -1.84 -13.59 -38.11
CA LEU A 103 -0.88 -14.44 -37.41
C LEU A 103 -1.55 -15.74 -36.93
N THR A 104 -0.86 -16.85 -37.12
CA THR A 104 -1.25 -18.15 -36.55
C THR A 104 -1.06 -18.15 -35.03
N PRO A 105 -1.73 -19.05 -34.28
CA PRO A 105 -1.58 -19.11 -32.82
C PRO A 105 -0.12 -19.22 -32.36
N SER A 106 0.70 -19.99 -33.08
CA SER A 106 2.13 -20.12 -32.78
C SER A 106 2.94 -18.85 -33.07
N GLU A 107 2.59 -18.11 -34.13
CA GLU A 107 3.24 -16.84 -34.46
C GLU A 107 2.87 -15.75 -33.45
N LYS A 108 1.60 -15.71 -33.00
CA LYS A 108 1.14 -14.79 -31.95
C LYS A 108 1.91 -14.96 -30.65
N GLU A 109 2.12 -16.21 -30.22
CA GLU A 109 2.92 -16.48 -29.03
C GLU A 109 4.35 -15.97 -29.18
N VAL A 110 5.00 -16.24 -30.32
CA VAL A 110 6.37 -15.76 -30.58
C VAL A 110 6.41 -14.24 -30.63
N ALA A 111 5.46 -13.60 -31.32
CA ALA A 111 5.34 -12.15 -31.38
C ALA A 111 5.16 -11.53 -29.99
N LEU A 112 4.28 -12.09 -29.16
CA LEU A 112 4.07 -11.65 -27.79
C LEU A 112 5.35 -11.77 -26.93
N PHE A 113 6.11 -12.86 -27.07
CA PHE A 113 7.38 -12.99 -26.35
C PHE A 113 8.45 -12.03 -26.87
N MET A 114 8.48 -11.73 -28.18
CA MET A 114 9.38 -10.74 -28.75
C MET A 114 9.10 -9.34 -28.18
N LEU A 115 7.83 -8.95 -28.07
CA LEU A 115 7.39 -7.70 -27.43
C LEU A 115 7.76 -7.64 -25.94
N LYS A 116 7.73 -8.77 -25.25
CA LYS A 116 8.19 -8.89 -23.85
C LYS A 116 9.70 -8.76 -23.66
N GLY A 117 10.48 -8.65 -24.74
CA GLY A 117 11.93 -8.51 -24.61
C GLY A 117 12.71 -9.83 -24.60
N LEU A 118 12.07 -11.00 -24.78
CA LEU A 118 12.78 -12.28 -24.80
C LEU A 118 13.59 -12.49 -26.10
N SER A 119 14.81 -12.99 -25.95
CA SER A 119 15.66 -13.48 -27.04
C SER A 119 15.10 -14.76 -27.64
N THR A 120 15.53 -15.08 -28.87
CA THR A 120 15.09 -16.29 -29.56
C THR A 120 15.39 -17.58 -28.79
N GLN A 121 16.48 -17.59 -28.02
CA GLN A 121 16.85 -18.70 -27.14
C GLN A 121 15.91 -18.82 -25.94
N GLU A 122 15.57 -17.72 -25.29
CA GLU A 122 14.61 -17.70 -24.17
C GLU A 122 13.21 -18.10 -24.63
N ILE A 123 12.79 -17.67 -25.82
CA ILE A 123 11.51 -18.08 -26.41
C ILE A 123 11.51 -19.58 -26.72
N ALA A 124 12.61 -20.10 -27.27
CA ALA A 124 12.75 -21.51 -27.57
C ALA A 124 12.66 -22.36 -26.29
N ALA A 125 13.31 -21.92 -25.22
CA ALA A 125 13.23 -22.55 -23.90
C ALA A 125 11.80 -22.47 -23.32
N ALA A 126 11.17 -21.29 -23.35
CA ALA A 126 9.82 -21.07 -22.80
C ALA A 126 8.73 -21.89 -23.52
N ARG A 127 8.90 -22.12 -24.83
CA ARG A 127 7.97 -22.90 -25.66
C ARG A 127 8.39 -24.36 -25.84
N ASN A 128 9.46 -24.79 -25.17
CA ASN A 128 10.05 -26.13 -25.32
C ASN A 128 10.24 -26.55 -26.79
N THR A 129 10.79 -25.65 -27.61
CA THR A 129 10.98 -25.83 -29.05
C THR A 129 12.41 -25.49 -29.48
N LYS A 130 12.75 -25.74 -30.75
CA LYS A 130 14.07 -25.42 -31.29
C LYS A 130 14.15 -23.94 -31.65
N GLU A 131 15.30 -23.32 -31.39
CA GLU A 131 15.56 -21.92 -31.74
C GLU A 131 15.37 -21.64 -33.24
N LYS A 132 15.69 -22.61 -34.11
CA LYS A 132 15.43 -22.53 -35.56
C LYS A 132 13.94 -22.34 -35.86
N THR A 133 13.06 -23.05 -35.13
CA THR A 133 11.60 -22.93 -35.29
C THR A 133 11.12 -21.54 -34.87
N VAL A 134 11.63 -21.01 -33.76
CA VAL A 134 11.31 -19.64 -33.31
C VAL A 134 11.80 -18.61 -34.32
N ARG A 135 13.02 -18.75 -34.88
CA ARG A 135 13.51 -17.87 -35.95
C ARG A 135 12.59 -17.88 -37.16
N GLN A 136 12.16 -19.06 -37.60
CA GLN A 136 11.26 -19.19 -38.74
C GLN A 136 9.90 -18.52 -38.48
N GLN A 137 9.34 -18.69 -37.27
CA GLN A 137 8.09 -18.04 -36.88
C GLN A 137 8.25 -16.52 -36.74
N ALA A 138 9.38 -16.04 -36.21
CA ALA A 138 9.66 -14.61 -36.15
C ALA A 138 9.79 -13.99 -37.55
N SER A 139 10.48 -14.65 -38.49
CA SER A 139 10.54 -14.22 -39.89
C SER A 139 9.16 -14.16 -40.55
N ALA A 140 8.28 -15.12 -40.26
CA ALA A 140 6.91 -15.10 -40.74
C ALA A 140 6.10 -13.93 -40.17
N VAL A 141 6.28 -13.61 -38.87
CA VAL A 141 5.67 -12.42 -38.24
C VAL A 141 6.13 -11.15 -38.94
N TYR A 142 7.42 -10.97 -39.21
CA TYR A 142 7.96 -9.80 -39.91
C TYR A 142 7.40 -9.67 -41.32
N ALA A 143 7.34 -10.77 -42.08
CA ALA A 143 6.79 -10.77 -43.43
C ALA A 143 5.30 -10.40 -43.45
N LYS A 144 4.51 -10.90 -42.51
CA LYS A 144 3.06 -10.63 -42.42
C LYS A 144 2.72 -9.24 -41.89
N SER A 145 3.52 -8.72 -40.96
CA SER A 145 3.38 -7.37 -40.42
C SER A 145 4.00 -6.28 -41.30
N GLN A 146 4.78 -6.67 -42.32
CA GLN A 146 5.57 -5.76 -43.16
C GLN A 146 6.59 -4.92 -42.37
N LEU A 147 7.10 -5.47 -41.26
CA LEU A 147 8.08 -4.82 -40.39
C LEU A 147 9.47 -5.42 -40.60
N GLU A 148 10.50 -4.59 -40.61
CA GLU A 148 11.88 -5.01 -40.95
C GLU A 148 12.58 -5.82 -39.85
N GLY A 149 11.94 -6.04 -38.70
CA GLY A 149 12.46 -6.91 -37.66
C GLY A 149 11.93 -6.61 -36.27
N ARG A 150 12.63 -7.14 -35.26
CA ARG A 150 12.20 -7.13 -33.87
C ARG A 150 12.01 -5.72 -33.30
N TYR A 151 12.95 -4.83 -33.60
CA TYR A 151 12.91 -3.46 -33.09
C TYR A 151 11.79 -2.65 -33.72
N ALA A 152 11.53 -2.85 -35.03
CA ALA A 152 10.41 -2.24 -35.72
C ALA A 152 9.06 -2.77 -35.18
N LEU A 153 8.97 -4.07 -34.90
CA LEU A 153 7.81 -4.67 -34.24
C LEU A 153 7.55 -4.03 -32.87
N ALA A 154 8.57 -3.89 -32.04
CA ALA A 154 8.42 -3.24 -30.73
C ALA A 154 8.04 -1.76 -30.87
N ALA A 155 8.71 -1.02 -31.77
CA ALA A 155 8.45 0.40 -32.00
C ALA A 155 7.01 0.65 -32.45
N TRP A 156 6.47 -0.19 -33.34
CA TRP A 156 5.09 -0.08 -33.82
C TRP A 156 4.07 -0.08 -32.66
N PHE A 157 4.23 -0.97 -31.68
CA PHE A 157 3.34 -1.01 -30.52
C PHE A 157 3.60 0.11 -29.50
N PHE A 158 4.80 0.66 -29.46
CA PHE A 158 5.14 1.77 -28.56
C PHE A 158 4.75 3.13 -29.13
N GLU A 159 4.62 3.27 -30.45
CA GLU A 159 4.29 4.55 -31.09
C GLU A 159 2.97 5.13 -30.57
N ASP A 160 1.92 4.32 -30.48
CA ASP A 160 0.63 4.75 -29.94
C ASP A 160 0.69 5.12 -28.45
N ILE A 161 1.55 4.46 -27.67
CA ILE A 161 1.74 4.77 -26.24
C ILE A 161 2.45 6.12 -26.10
N LEU A 162 3.48 6.36 -26.90
CA LEU A 162 4.28 7.58 -26.88
C LEU A 162 3.49 8.79 -27.39
N GLN A 163 2.62 8.62 -28.40
CA GLN A 163 1.77 9.69 -28.91
C GLN A 163 0.67 10.13 -27.92
N GLN A 164 0.31 9.30 -26.94
CA GLN A 164 -0.66 9.69 -25.90
C GLN A 164 -0.06 10.62 -24.85
N GLU A 165 1.25 10.57 -24.59
CA GLU A 165 1.91 11.47 -23.63
C GLU A 165 1.95 12.92 -24.13
N ASP A 166 2.19 13.15 -25.44
CA ASP A 166 2.26 14.48 -26.05
C ASP A 166 0.91 15.23 -26.07
N LYS A 167 -0.22 14.55 -25.89
CA LYS A 167 -1.55 15.18 -25.80
C LYS A 167 -1.98 15.52 -24.37
N ALA A 168 -1.24 15.04 -23.37
CA ALA A 168 -1.56 15.23 -21.95
C ALA A 168 -0.66 16.28 -21.25
N ALA A 169 0.37 16.79 -21.94
CA ALA A 169 1.26 17.88 -21.51
C ALA A 169 0.82 19.22 -22.12
#